data_AF-A0A932AQS7-F1
#
_entry.id   AF-A0A932AQS7-F1
#
_cell.length_a   1.000
_cell.length_b   1.000
_cell.length_c   1.000
_cell.angle_alpha   90.00
_cell.angle_beta   90.00
_cell.angle_gamma   90.00
#
_symmetry.space_group_name_H-M   'P 1'
#
loop_
_entity.id
_entity.type
_entity.pdbx_description
1 polymer ?
#
loop_
_entity_poly.entity_id
_entity_poly.type
_entity_poly.pdbx_seq_one_letter_code
_entity_poly.pdbx_strand_id
1 'polypeptide(L)'
;MRTTVSIDDHLLAEARSQAQRRRMTLGQLIEESLRRELAQPSTDPAPDFPVFRGGRGARPGVDLDSNRGLAELLDEGRPVDQRR
;
A
#
# COMPACT_ATOMS: atom_id res chain seq x y z
N MET A 1 -1.66 13.62 16.76
CA MET A 1 -2.79 13.32 17.67
C MET A 1 -2.23 12.89 19.02
N ARG A 2 -2.94 13.10 20.15
CA ARG A 2 -2.54 12.59 21.46
C ARG A 2 -3.48 11.45 21.85
N THR A 3 -2.91 10.28 22.14
CA THR A 3 -3.65 9.08 22.53
C THR A 3 -3.12 8.58 23.87
N THR A 4 -4.01 8.15 24.75
CA THR A 4 -3.66 7.49 26.01
C THR A 4 -3.90 6.00 25.83
N VAL A 5 -2.92 5.16 26.16
CA VAL A 5 -2.99 3.71 26.07
C VAL A 5 -2.57 3.09 27.40
N SER A 6 -3.16 1.95 27.75
CA SER A 6 -2.73 1.15 28.90
C SER A 6 -1.61 0.21 28.44
N ILE A 7 -0.49 0.21 29.16
CA ILE A 7 0.69 -0.63 28.88
C ILE A 7 1.12 -1.25 30.20
N ASP A 8 1.48 -2.54 30.16
CA ASP A 8 2.06 -3.23 31.31
C ASP A 8 3.36 -2.55 31.79
N ASP A 9 3.57 -2.50 33.10
CA ASP A 9 4.70 -1.77 33.70
C ASP A 9 6.06 -2.36 33.31
N HIS A 10 6.16 -3.69 33.18
CA HIS A 10 7.39 -4.33 32.73
C HIS A 10 7.68 -3.99 31.27
N LEU A 11 6.67 -4.05 30.41
CA LEU A 11 6.80 -3.67 29.01
C LEU A 11 7.20 -2.19 28.85
N LEU A 12 6.62 -1.30 29.66
CA LEU A 12 6.99 0.11 29.66
C LEU A 12 8.46 0.33 30.06
N ALA A 13 8.96 -0.42 31.04
CA ALA A 13 10.35 -0.35 31.47
C ALA A 13 11.32 -0.82 30.36
N GLU A 14 11.00 -1.93 29.68
CA GLU A 14 11.78 -2.43 28.55
C GLU A 14 11.78 -1.45 27.38
N ALA A 15 10.61 -0.91 27.01
CA ALA A 15 10.48 0.08 25.95
C ALA A 15 11.32 1.33 26.23
N ARG A 16 11.34 1.81 27.48
CA ARG A 16 12.21 2.93 27.90
C ARG A 16 13.69 2.59 27.77
N SER A 17 14.11 1.41 28.23
CA SER A 17 15.49 0.95 28.08
C SER A 17 15.91 0.90 26.61
N GLN A 18 15.04 0.37 25.74
CA GLN A 18 15.28 0.30 24.31
C GLN A 18 15.36 1.68 23.65
N ALA A 19 14.45 2.60 24.01
CA ALA A 19 14.47 3.98 23.51
C ALA A 19 15.78 4.69 23.88
N GLN A 20 16.26 4.53 25.11
CA GLN A 20 17.56 5.05 25.56
C GLN A 20 18.73 4.45 24.76
N ARG A 21 18.77 3.13 24.59
CA ARG A 21 19.82 2.46 23.80
C ARG A 21 19.86 2.98 22.36
N ARG A 22 18.70 3.29 21.78
CA ARG A 22 18.56 3.83 20.41
C ARG A 22 18.63 5.35 20.33
N ARG A 23 18.88 6.05 21.45
CA ARG A 23 18.95 7.52 21.54
C ARG A 23 17.72 8.23 20.96
N MET A 24 16.53 7.70 21.24
CA MET A 24 15.24 8.28 20.83
C MET A 24 14.28 8.39 22.02
N THR A 25 13.20 9.16 21.86
CA THR A 25 12.14 9.23 22.86
C THR A 25 11.26 7.98 22.83
N LEU A 26 10.55 7.70 23.93
CA LEU A 26 9.57 6.61 23.99
C LEU A 26 8.46 6.79 22.93
N GLY A 27 8.01 8.02 22.69
CA GLY A 27 7.00 8.32 21.66
C GLY A 27 7.47 7.97 20.26
N GLN A 28 8.71 8.33 19.91
CA GLN A 28 9.31 7.97 18.62
C GLN A 28 9.46 6.46 18.47
N LEU A 29 9.84 5.75 19.54
CA LEU A 29 9.92 4.30 19.51
C LEU A 29 8.55 3.65 19.26
N ILE A 30 7.51 4.13 19.95
CA ILE A 30 6.13 3.63 19.77
C ILE A 30 5.65 3.91 18.35
N GLU A 31 5.88 5.11 17.82
CA GLU A 31 5.47 5.46 16.45
C GLU A 31 6.16 4.59 15.40
N GLU A 32 7.49 4.41 15.50
CA GLU A 32 8.26 3.56 14.59
C GLU A 32 7.80 2.10 14.65
N SER A 33 7.49 1.60 15.86
CA SER A 33 7.00 0.24 16.05
C SER A 33 5.61 0.05 15.41
N LEU A 34 4.69 0.99 15.62
CA LEU A 34 3.37 0.96 15.00
C LEU A 34 3.45 1.06 13.48
N ARG A 35 4.33 1.93 12.95
CA ARG A 35 4.54 2.05 11.50
C ARG A 35 5.03 0.74 10.92
N ARG A 36 5.97 0.07 11.57
CA ARG A 36 6.50 -1.23 11.13
C ARG A 36 5.43 -2.31 11.13
N GLU A 37 4.65 -2.40 12.20
CA GLU A 37 3.57 -3.38 12.34
C GLU A 37 2.51 -3.19 11.24
N LEU A 38 2.10 -1.93 11.01
CA LEU A 38 1.07 -1.61 10.01
C LEU A 38 1.57 -1.65 8.57
N ALA A 39 2.88 -1.50 8.35
CA ALA A 39 3.50 -1.60 7.03
C ALA A 39 3.80 -3.05 6.62
N GLN A 40 3.69 -4.01 7.54
CA GLN A 40 3.96 -5.40 7.23
C GLN A 40 2.88 -5.89 6.25
N PRO A 41 3.25 -6.27 5.02
CA PRO A 41 2.27 -6.76 4.05
C PRO A 41 1.57 -7.97 4.65
N SER A 42 0.25 -8.01 4.50
CA SER A 42 -0.55 -9.17 4.88
C SER A 42 0.14 -10.42 4.33
N THR A 43 0.48 -11.35 5.21
CA THR A 43 1.00 -12.67 4.79
C THR A 43 -0.12 -13.55 4.21
N ASP A 44 -1.34 -13.00 4.16
CA ASP A 44 -2.44 -13.61 3.46
C ASP A 44 -2.00 -13.90 2.02
N PRO A 45 -2.15 -15.16 1.57
CA PRO A 45 -1.85 -15.50 0.20
C PRO A 45 -2.63 -14.55 -0.70
N ALA A 46 -1.93 -13.90 -1.62
CA ALA A 46 -2.58 -13.08 -2.64
C ALA A 46 -3.67 -13.96 -3.29
N PRO A 47 -4.89 -13.44 -3.47
CA PRO A 47 -5.93 -14.22 -4.11
C PRO A 47 -5.47 -14.64 -5.49
N ASP A 48 -5.75 -15.89 -5.86
CA ASP A 48 -5.46 -16.39 -7.21
C ASP A 48 -6.33 -15.62 -8.21
N PHE A 49 -5.71 -14.67 -8.92
CA PHE A 49 -6.37 -13.95 -10.00
C PHE A 49 -6.33 -14.79 -11.27
N PRO A 50 -7.46 -14.92 -12.00
CA PRO A 50 -7.45 -15.56 -13.31
C PRO A 50 -6.55 -14.77 -14.26
N VAL A 51 -5.49 -15.41 -14.77
CA VAL A 51 -4.65 -14.82 -15.82
C VAL A 51 -5.30 -15.09 -17.17
N PHE A 52 -5.68 -14.02 -17.87
CA PHE A 52 -6.17 -14.13 -19.24
C PHE A 52 -5.01 -14.51 -20.18
N ARG A 53 -5.01 -15.76 -20.66
CA ARG A 53 -3.98 -16.31 -21.57
C ARG A 53 -4.39 -16.32 -23.05
N GLY A 54 -5.62 -15.92 -23.37
CA GLY A 54 -6.18 -16.01 -24.72
C GLY A 54 -6.01 -14.71 -25.52
N GLY A 55 -4.86 -14.46 -26.14
CA GLY A 55 -4.72 -13.31 -27.05
C GLY A 55 -3.27 -12.94 -27.35
N ARG A 56 -3.07 -11.84 -28.11
CA ARG A 56 -1.73 -11.27 -28.39
C ARG A 56 -1.19 -10.40 -27.24
N GLY A 57 -1.84 -10.41 -26.07
CA GLY A 57 -1.54 -9.52 -24.96
C GLY A 57 -1.96 -8.08 -25.24
N ALA A 58 -1.38 -7.14 -24.49
CA ALA A 58 -1.59 -5.71 -24.70
C ALA A 58 -1.04 -5.25 -26.07
N ARG A 59 -1.66 -4.24 -26.67
CA ARG A 59 -1.11 -3.58 -27.88
C ARG A 59 0.26 -2.98 -27.53
N PRO A 60 1.32 -3.27 -28.30
CA PRO A 60 2.64 -2.68 -28.05
C PRO A 60 2.59 -1.15 -28.05
N GLY A 61 3.32 -0.52 -27.12
CA GLY A 61 3.38 0.94 -27.00
C GLY A 61 2.19 1.59 -26.30
N VAL A 62 1.19 0.80 -25.86
CA VAL A 62 0.11 1.29 -25.01
C VAL A 62 0.53 1.21 -23.55
N ASP A 63 0.50 2.35 -22.87
CA ASP A 63 0.61 2.43 -21.42
C ASP A 63 -0.72 2.05 -20.77
N LEU A 64 -0.75 0.90 -20.08
CA LEU A 64 -1.95 0.40 -19.40
C LEU A 64 -2.22 1.10 -18.06
N ASP A 65 -1.25 1.84 -17.53
CA ASP A 65 -1.40 2.58 -16.26
C ASP A 65 -2.03 3.97 -16.49
N SER A 66 -2.20 4.39 -17.76
CA SER A 66 -2.82 5.65 -18.15
C SER A 66 -4.30 5.49 -18.47
N ASN A 67 -5.16 5.76 -17.48
CA ASN A 67 -6.62 5.75 -17.66
C ASN A 67 -7.09 6.63 -18.82
N ARG A 68 -6.47 7.81 -18.98
CA ARG A 68 -6.81 8.75 -20.07
C ARG A 68 -6.40 8.19 -21.43
N GLY A 69 -5.16 7.72 -21.56
CA GLY A 69 -4.65 7.19 -22.83
C GLY A 69 -5.44 5.95 -23.27
N LEU A 70 -5.84 5.10 -22.33
CA LEU A 70 -6.71 3.96 -22.60
C LEU A 70 -8.10 4.38 -23.10
N ALA A 71 -8.73 5.37 -22.47
CA ALA A 71 -10.05 5.84 -22.89
C ALA A 71 -10.01 6.39 -24.32
N GLU A 72 -9.01 7.22 -24.65
CA GLU A 72 -8.80 7.76 -25.99
C GLU A 72 -8.63 6.63 -27.03
N LEU A 73 -7.80 5.62 -26.73
CA LEU A 73 -7.57 4.45 -27.60
C LEU A 73 -8.82 3.58 -27.84
N LEU A 74 -9.71 3.48 -26.84
CA LEU A 74 -10.94 2.67 -26.95
C LEU A 74 -12.04 3.38 -27.77
N ASP A 75 -11.97 4.71 -27.83
CA ASP A 75 -12.90 5.55 -28.57
C ASP A 75 -12.43 5.85 -30.01
N GLU A 76 -11.21 5.45 -30.38
CA GLU A 76 -10.72 5.48 -31.76
C GLU A 76 -11.69 4.73 -32.69
N GLY A 77 -12.16 5.42 -33.73
CA GLY A 77 -13.09 4.86 -34.73
C GLY A 77 -14.55 4.79 -34.29
N ARG A 78 -14.90 5.20 -33.07
CA ARG A 78 -16.31 5.35 -32.64
C ARG A 78 -16.88 6.69 -33.08
N PRO A 79 -18.18 6.74 -33.46
CA PRO A 79 -18.86 8.00 -33.73
C PRO A 79 -19.03 8.81 -32.43
N VAL A 80 -19.09 10.14 -32.56
CA VAL A 80 -18.93 11.08 -31.41
C VAL A 80 -20.01 10.89 -30.34
N ASP A 81 -21.20 10.48 -30.74
CA ASP A 81 -22.35 10.18 -29.87
C ASP A 81 -22.17 8.90 -29.02
N GLN A 82 -21.17 8.07 -29.31
CA GLN A 82 -20.91 6.78 -28.65
C GLN A 82 -19.59 6.73 -27.87
N ARG A 83 -18.86 7.85 -27.83
CA ARG A 83 -17.64 8.01 -27.01
C ARG A 83 -18.01 8.26 -25.55
N ARG A 84 -17.16 7.82 -24.62
CA ARG A 84 -17.45 7.84 -23.18
C ARG A 84 -16.72 8.93 -22.41
#